data_AF-A0A450WHE7-F1
#
_entry.id   AF-A0A450WHE7-F1
#
_cell.length_a   1.000
_cell.length_b   1.000
_cell.length_c   1.000
_cell.angle_alpha   90.00
_cell.angle_beta   90.00
_cell.angle_gamma   90.00
#
_symmetry.space_group_name_H-M   'P 1'
#
loop_
_entity.id
_entity.type
_entity.pdbx_description
1 polymer ?
#
loop_
_entity_poly.entity_id
_entity_poly.type
_entity_poly.pdbx_seq_one_letter_code
_entity_poly.pdbx_strand_id
1 'polypeptide(L)'
;MQATIELDDRLIERAGLITGIKEQTALVRAGIEALIEREDANASTHSVPRTDNPSRSGGLRGKDKLANRRLATLGGSEPQLQPIPRRCPEPS
;
A
#
# COMPACT_ATOMS: atom_id res chain seq x y z
N MET A 1 -21.83 -9.87 -19.36
CA MET A 1 -22.86 -10.16 -18.33
C MET A 1 -23.95 -9.11 -18.48
N GLN A 2 -25.22 -9.49 -18.37
CA GLN A 2 -26.35 -8.54 -18.37
C GLN A 2 -26.89 -8.44 -16.94
N ALA A 3 -27.04 -7.22 -16.44
CA ALA A 3 -27.59 -6.92 -15.13
C ALA A 3 -28.65 -5.82 -15.25
N THR A 4 -29.69 -5.90 -14.44
CA THR A 4 -30.76 -4.90 -14.38
C THR A 4 -30.60 -4.11 -13.09
N ILE A 5 -30.56 -2.79 -13.18
CA ILE A 5 -30.42 -1.88 -12.04
C ILE A 5 -31.42 -0.73 -12.19
N GLU A 6 -32.01 -0.31 -11.08
CA GLU A 6 -32.86 0.87 -10.99
C GLU A 6 -32.00 2.12 -10.80
N LEU A 7 -32.25 3.17 -11.58
CA LEU A 7 -31.47 4.42 -11.58
C LEU A 7 -32.43 5.62 -11.56
N ASP A 8 -31.98 6.72 -10.96
CA ASP A 8 -32.75 7.97 -10.96
C ASP A 8 -32.69 8.65 -12.34
N ASP A 9 -33.86 8.80 -12.97
CA ASP A 9 -34.02 9.44 -14.29
C ASP A 9 -33.43 10.85 -14.34
N ARG A 10 -33.52 11.62 -13.26
CA ARG A 10 -32.97 12.98 -13.20
C ARG A 10 -31.44 12.96 -13.31
N LEU A 11 -30.83 11.91 -12.77
CA LEU A 11 -29.38 11.73 -12.79
C LEU A 11 -28.93 11.32 -14.20
N ILE A 12 -29.68 10.41 -14.85
CA ILE A 12 -29.44 10.00 -16.25
C ILE A 12 -29.61 11.19 -17.20
N GLU A 13 -30.70 11.95 -17.06
CA GLU A 13 -30.96 13.13 -17.88
C GLU A 13 -29.85 14.17 -17.72
N ARG A 14 -29.49 14.51 -16.47
CA ARG A 14 -28.43 15.47 -16.20
C ARG A 14 -27.07 15.00 -16.72
N ALA A 15 -26.76 13.72 -16.57
CA ALA A 15 -25.52 13.16 -17.09
C ALA A 15 -25.50 13.14 -18.63
N GLY A 16 -26.63 12.84 -19.29
CA GLY A 16 -26.77 12.95 -20.74
C GLY A 16 -26.61 14.39 -21.26
N LEU A 17 -27.15 15.38 -20.54
CA LEU A 17 -26.99 16.80 -20.88
C LEU A 17 -25.52 17.28 -20.77
N ILE A 18 -24.80 16.83 -19.73
CA ILE A 18 -23.40 17.25 -19.50
C ILE A 18 -22.44 16.52 -20.44
N THR A 19 -22.65 15.24 -20.67
CA THR A 19 -21.74 14.39 -21.47
C THR A 19 -22.06 14.39 -22.97
N GLY A 20 -23.29 14.76 -23.34
CA GLY A 20 -23.80 14.65 -24.71
C GLY A 20 -24.16 13.23 -25.14
N ILE A 21 -24.01 12.23 -24.27
CA ILE A 21 -24.31 10.83 -24.56
C ILE A 21 -25.82 10.59 -24.46
N LYS A 22 -26.43 10.18 -25.57
CA LYS A 22 -27.89 9.96 -25.68
C LYS A 22 -28.34 8.54 -25.33
N GLU A 23 -27.42 7.58 -25.40
CA GLU A 23 -27.71 6.17 -25.17
C GLU A 23 -27.39 5.79 -23.72
N GLN A 24 -28.39 5.32 -22.96
CA GLN A 24 -28.27 5.07 -21.53
C GLN A 24 -27.17 4.05 -21.21
N THR A 25 -27.06 2.97 -21.99
CA THR A 25 -26.00 1.96 -21.80
C THR A 25 -24.61 2.54 -22.02
N ALA A 26 -24.44 3.38 -23.05
CA ALA A 26 -23.18 4.07 -23.31
C ALA A 26 -22.82 5.04 -22.18
N LEU A 27 -23.81 5.77 -21.67
CA LEU A 27 -23.64 6.71 -20.56
C LEU A 27 -23.20 6.00 -19.28
N VAL A 28 -23.85 4.89 -18.92
CA VAL A 28 -23.49 4.09 -17.75
C VAL A 28 -22.10 3.48 -17.91
N ARG A 29 -21.78 2.93 -19.09
CA ARG A 29 -20.46 2.37 -19.38
C ARG A 29 -19.36 3.43 -19.23
N ALA A 30 -19.55 4.59 -19.86
CA ALA A 30 -18.60 5.70 -19.77
C ALA A 30 -18.44 6.20 -18.32
N GLY A 31 -19.53 6.24 -17.55
CA GLY A 31 -19.49 6.61 -16.13
C GLY A 31 -18.65 5.65 -15.29
N ILE A 32 -18.77 4.34 -15.52
CA ILE A 32 -17.98 3.33 -14.80
C ILE A 32 -16.50 3.42 -15.21
N GLU A 33 -16.21 3.57 -16.50
CA GLU A 33 -14.84 3.76 -17.00
C GLU A 33 -14.18 5.01 -16.38
N ALA A 34 -14.91 6.12 -16.34
CA ALA A 34 -14.42 7.36 -15.73
C ALA A 34 -14.12 7.22 -14.22
N LEU A 35 -14.87 6.38 -13.49
CA LEU A 35 -14.59 6.10 -12.08
C LEU A 35 -13.34 5.25 -11.90
N ILE A 36 -13.13 4.26 -12.77
CA ILE A 36 -11.93 3.41 -12.76
C ILE A 36 -10.69 4.28 -13.04
N GLU A 37 -10.71 5.06 -14.11
CA GLU A 37 -9.59 5.95 -14.48
C GLU A 37 -9.26 6.94 -13.38
N ARG A 38 -10.29 7.52 -12.74
CA ARG A 38 -10.11 8.44 -11.62
C ARG A 38 -9.44 7.77 -10.42
N GLU A 39 -9.81 6.54 -10.09
CA GLU A 39 -9.19 5.84 -8.97
C GLU A 39 -7.82 5.26 -9.30
N ASP A 40 -7.55 4.87 -10.54
CA ASP A 40 -6.20 4.49 -10.97
C ASP A 40 -5.24 5.69 -10.84
N ALA A 41 -5.71 6.89 -11.20
CA ALA A 41 -4.97 8.14 -10.98
C ALA A 41 -4.74 8.42 -9.49
N ASN A 42 -5.73 8.21 -8.62
CA ASN A 42 -5.59 8.38 -7.17
C ASN A 42 -4.71 7.29 -6.52
N ALA A 43 -4.76 6.06 -7.01
CA ALA A 43 -3.96 4.95 -6.51
C ALA A 43 -2.47 5.19 -6.75
N SER A 44 -2.12 5.83 -7.88
CA SER A 44 -0.74 6.25 -8.15
C SER A 44 -0.23 7.28 -7.12
N THR A 45 -1.09 8.18 -6.63
CA THR A 45 -0.74 9.19 -5.62
C THR A 45 -0.80 8.68 -4.18
N HIS A 46 -1.57 7.61 -3.90
CA HIS A 46 -1.61 6.93 -2.59
C HIS A 46 -0.66 5.71 -2.48
N SER A 47 0.17 5.46 -3.50
CA SER A 47 1.32 4.58 -3.38
C SER A 47 2.43 5.22 -2.52
N VAL A 48 2.11 5.55 -1.26
CA VAL A 48 3.16 5.59 -0.25
C VAL A 48 3.68 4.16 -0.18
N PRO A 49 4.93 3.88 -0.59
CA PRO A 49 5.48 2.59 -0.25
C PRO A 49 5.46 2.53 1.27
N ARG A 50 4.71 1.58 1.84
CA ARG A 50 4.99 1.09 3.19
C ARG A 50 6.31 0.28 3.14
N THR A 51 7.37 0.94 2.69
CA THR A 51 8.76 0.71 3.09
C THR A 51 8.90 1.60 4.33
N ASP A 52 9.13 1.14 5.54
CA ASP A 52 9.71 -0.10 6.02
C ASP A 52 9.21 -0.30 7.45
N ASN A 53 8.90 -1.54 7.83
CA ASN A 53 9.62 -2.07 8.97
C ASN A 53 9.59 -3.61 9.00
N PRO A 54 10.49 -4.28 8.28
CA PRO A 54 10.82 -5.66 8.58
C PRO A 54 11.77 -5.66 9.77
N SER A 55 11.27 -5.56 11.00
CA SER A 55 12.00 -5.97 12.21
C SER A 55 11.17 -5.84 13.48
N ARG A 56 10.45 -6.92 13.81
CA ARG A 56 10.39 -7.37 15.20
C ARG A 56 11.78 -7.95 15.53
N SER A 57 12.74 -7.09 15.84
CA SER A 57 13.96 -7.50 16.56
C SER A 57 13.82 -7.07 18.01
N GLY A 58 14.00 -8.05 18.89
CA GLY A 58 13.91 -7.90 20.34
C GLY A 58 14.83 -6.80 20.86
N GLY A 59 14.44 -6.27 22.02
CA GLY A 59 15.07 -5.11 22.63
C GLY A 59 16.58 -5.23 22.80
N LEU A 60 17.29 -4.30 22.17
CA LEU A 60 18.64 -3.94 22.57
C LEU A 60 18.56 -3.01 23.77
N ARG A 61 18.65 -3.65 24.94
CA ARG A 61 18.73 -3.04 26.26
C ARG A 61 20.14 -2.48 26.44
N GLY A 62 20.25 -1.16 26.53
CA GLY A 62 21.33 -0.44 27.22
C GLY A 62 22.74 -0.49 26.63
N LYS A 63 23.21 0.70 26.22
CA LYS A 63 24.62 1.17 26.13
C LYS A 63 25.37 1.10 24.79
N ASP A 64 24.90 0.38 23.77
CA ASP A 64 25.76 0.13 22.57
C ASP A 64 25.42 1.00 21.33
N LYS A 65 24.39 1.86 21.42
CA LYS A 65 23.83 2.58 20.26
C LYS A 65 24.77 3.55 19.54
N LEU A 66 25.83 4.04 20.20
CA LEU A 66 26.78 5.00 19.61
C LEU A 66 27.94 4.35 18.86
N ALA A 67 28.30 3.11 19.17
CA ALA A 67 29.42 2.42 18.53
C ALA A 67 29.01 1.88 17.15
N ASN A 68 27.83 1.28 17.03
CA ASN A 68 27.40 0.61 15.79
C ASN A 68 27.09 1.62 14.66
N ARG A 69 26.62 2.82 15.00
CA ARG A 69 26.33 3.88 14.02
C ARG A 69 27.58 4.39 13.30
N ARG A 70 28.75 4.33 13.96
CA ARG A 70 30.05 4.73 13.41
C ARG A 70 30.70 3.65 12.55
N LEU A 71 30.44 2.37 12.84
CA LEU A 71 30.92 1.25 12.04
C LEU A 71 30.14 1.08 10.73
N ALA A 72 28.84 1.35 10.75
CA ALA A 72 28.01 1.38 9.54
C ALA A 72 28.50 2.41 8.50
N THR A 73 28.99 3.58 8.94
CA THR A 73 29.59 4.60 8.04
C THR A 73 30.95 4.19 7.47
N LEU A 74 31.62 3.22 8.08
CA LEU A 74 32.94 2.70 7.65
C LEU A 74 32.82 1.35 6.92
N GLY A 75 31.61 0.93 6.55
CA GLY A 75 31.35 -0.31 5.79
C GLY A 75 31.40 -1.60 6.62
N GLY A 76 31.54 -1.52 7.95
CA GLY A 76 31.64 -2.68 8.82
C GLY A 76 30.32 -3.00 9.51
N SER A 77 29.48 -3.82 8.92
CA SER A 77 28.38 -4.50 9.62
C SER A 77 28.07 -5.76 8.84
N GLU A 78 28.61 -6.91 9.26
CA GLU A 78 28.32 -8.18 8.59
C GLU A 78 27.07 -8.79 9.24
N PRO A 79 25.87 -8.61 8.65
CA PRO A 79 24.61 -8.93 9.30
C PRO A 79 24.29 -10.43 9.23
N GLN A 80 25.08 -11.19 8.47
CA GLN A 80 24.88 -12.60 8.16
C GLN A 80 25.69 -13.54 9.06
N LEU A 81 26.37 -13.00 10.09
CA LEU A 81 27.11 -13.83 11.04
C LEU A 81 26.11 -14.70 11.83
N GLN A 82 26.14 -16.01 11.57
CA GLN A 82 25.27 -16.96 12.27
C GLN A 82 25.63 -16.98 13.77
N PRO A 83 24.64 -16.88 14.67
CA PRO A 83 24.91 -16.83 16.10
C PRO A 83 25.48 -18.16 16.61
N ILE A 84 26.60 -18.09 17.32
CA ILE A 84 27.23 -19.26 17.95
C ILE A 84 26.32 -19.77 19.09
N PRO A 85 25.95 -21.06 19.13
CA PRO A 85 25.09 -21.61 20.18
C PRO A 85 25.77 -21.52 21.54
N ARG A 86 25.12 -20.86 22.51
CA ARG A 86 25.57 -20.89 23.91
C ARG A 86 24.82 -22.00 24.64
N ARG A 87 25.54 -22.85 25.38
CA ARG A 87 24.92 -23.86 26.24
C ARG A 87 24.17 -23.16 27.38
N CYS A 88 22.85 -23.35 27.47
CA CYS A 88 22.05 -22.96 28.63
C CYS A 88 21.98 -24.15 29.59
N PRO A 89 22.37 -24.02 30.86
CA PRO A 89 22.00 -25.00 31.88
C PRO A 89 20.50 -24.85 32.22
N GLU A 90 19.81 -25.98 32.32
CA GLU A 90 18.37 -26.06 32.65
C GLU A 90 18.10 -25.47 34.05
N PRO A 91 17.08 -24.61 34.22
CA PRO A 91 16.72 -24.07 35.53
C PRO A 91 16.05 -25.16 36.39
N SER A 92 16.48 -25.28 37.66
CA SER A 92 15.97 -26.21 38.67
C SER A 92 14.57 -25.88 39.17
#